data_AF-A0A519RV23-F1
#
_entry.id   AF-A0A519RV23-F1
#
_cell.length_a   1.000
_cell.length_b   1.000
_cell.length_c   1.000
_cell.angle_alpha   90.00
_cell.angle_beta   90.00
_cell.angle_gamma   90.00
#
_symmetry.space_group_name_H-M   'P 1'
#
loop_
_entity.id
_entity.type
_entity.pdbx_description
1 polymer ?
#
loop_
_entity_poly.entity_id
_entity_poly.type
_entity_poly.pdbx_seq_one_letter_code
_entity_poly.pdbx_strand_id
1 'polypeptide(L)'
;ITGTLGKALGGAMGGFTSGRKEIIEILRQRSRPYLFSNTLAPAIVGASLRVLELLTESTALRDQLEENTKYFRAHMTAAGFDITPGEHPIVPVMLYDAKLAQEFAAKMLDEGIYVVGFYYPVVPQGKARIRVQLSAAHTRAHLDKAIAAFQKVGRELGTLKDLDAAAAAPQGPQVVQNTP
;
A
#
# COMPACT_ATOMS: atom_id res chain seq x y z
N ILE A 1 21.16 -4.81 2.95
CA ILE A 1 19.78 -4.55 2.47
C ILE A 1 19.09 -5.88 2.29
N THR A 2 17.86 -6.03 2.77
CA THR A 2 16.99 -7.18 2.46
C THR A 2 15.84 -6.70 1.58
N GLY A 3 15.35 -7.58 0.70
CA GLY A 3 14.27 -7.24 -0.23
C GLY A 3 13.50 -8.46 -0.70
N THR A 4 12.45 -8.23 -1.48
CA THR A 4 11.58 -9.29 -2.01
C THR A 4 11.39 -9.15 -3.51
N LEU A 5 11.38 -10.30 -4.19
CA LEU A 5 11.05 -10.44 -5.61
C LEU A 5 9.53 -10.62 -5.83
N GLY A 6 8.75 -10.82 -4.76
CA GLY A 6 7.31 -11.07 -4.82
C GLY A 6 6.42 -9.82 -4.82
N LYS A 7 6.98 -8.63 -5.06
CA LYS A 7 6.23 -7.35 -5.07
C LYS A 7 6.51 -6.57 -6.35
N ALA A 8 7.08 -5.36 -6.24
CA ALA A 8 7.40 -4.50 -7.38
C ALA A 8 8.35 -5.16 -8.40
N LEU A 9 9.16 -6.13 -7.97
CA LEU A 9 10.13 -6.85 -8.80
C LEU A 9 9.50 -8.05 -9.53
N GLY A 10 8.32 -7.84 -10.14
CA GLY A 10 7.67 -8.83 -11.01
C GLY A 10 6.64 -9.74 -10.33
N GLY A 11 6.33 -9.53 -9.05
CA GLY A 11 5.25 -10.25 -8.36
C GLY A 11 5.42 -11.77 -8.29
N ALA A 12 6.63 -12.27 -8.54
CA ALA A 12 6.92 -13.68 -8.61
C ALA A 12 7.10 -14.26 -7.21
N MET A 13 8.27 -14.80 -6.88
CA MET A 13 8.57 -15.31 -5.55
C MET A 13 10.05 -15.18 -5.22
N GLY A 14 10.36 -15.02 -3.94
CA GLY A 14 11.74 -14.98 -3.45
C GLY A 14 12.06 -13.75 -2.61
N GLY A 15 13.14 -13.87 -1.85
CA GLY A 15 13.75 -12.81 -1.07
C GLY A 15 15.24 -12.79 -1.32
N PHE A 16 15.87 -11.65 -1.07
CA PHE A 16 17.32 -11.51 -1.21
C PHE A 16 17.89 -10.68 -0.07
N THR A 17 19.18 -10.93 0.20
CA THR A 17 20.03 -10.09 1.04
C THR A 17 21.21 -9.63 0.20
N SER A 18 21.45 -8.32 0.15
CA SER A 18 22.60 -7.70 -0.49
C SER A 18 23.44 -6.97 0.56
N GLY A 19 24.76 -7.05 0.42
CA GLY A 19 25.73 -6.50 1.38
C GLY A 19 27.16 -6.80 0.95
N ARG A 20 28.11 -6.49 1.84
CA ARG A 20 29.54 -6.79 1.60
C ARG A 20 29.76 -8.29 1.42
N LYS A 21 30.73 -8.64 0.58
CA LYS A 21 31.02 -10.01 0.16
C LYS A 21 31.20 -10.95 1.36
N GLU A 22 31.96 -10.53 2.36
CA GLU A 22 32.28 -11.33 3.56
C GLU A 22 31.02 -11.67 4.36
N ILE A 23 30.06 -10.74 4.41
CA ILE A 23 28.77 -10.95 5.07
C ILE A 23 27.93 -11.97 4.28
N ILE A 24 27.86 -11.81 2.95
CA ILE A 24 27.10 -12.72 2.10
C ILE A 24 27.69 -14.13 2.15
N GLU A 25 29.01 -14.28 2.17
CA GLU A 25 29.69 -15.58 2.30
C GLU A 25 29.33 -16.28 3.61
N ILE A 26 29.37 -15.56 4.74
CA ILE A 26 28.95 -16.10 6.04
C ILE A 26 27.48 -16.53 6.00
N LEU A 27 26.60 -15.69 5.44
CA LEU A 27 25.16 -16.01 5.35
C LEU A 27 24.91 -17.26 4.50
N ARG A 28 25.64 -17.45 3.40
CA ARG A 28 25.51 -18.65 2.55
C ARG A 28 25.93 -19.93 3.28
N GLN A 29 26.89 -19.83 4.21
CA GLN A 29 27.38 -20.98 4.98
C GLN A 29 26.64 -21.24 6.29
N ARG A 30 25.91 -20.26 6.84
CA ARG A 30 25.27 -20.37 8.17
C ARG A 30 23.76 -20.23 8.18
N SER A 31 23.16 -19.66 7.14
CA SER A 31 21.72 -19.40 7.11
C SER A 31 20.95 -20.69 6.82
N ARG A 32 20.25 -21.22 7.83
CA ARG A 32 19.42 -22.42 7.70
C ARG A 32 18.36 -22.31 6.58
N PRO A 33 17.63 -21.19 6.43
CA PRO A 33 16.68 -21.03 5.32
C PRO A 33 17.34 -21.04 3.93
N TYR A 34 18.63 -20.72 3.83
CA TYR A 34 19.37 -20.80 2.57
C TYR A 34 19.90 -22.22 2.30
N LEU A 35 20.42 -22.89 3.33
CA LEU A 35 21.05 -24.22 3.22
C LEU A 35 20.06 -25.37 3.10
N PHE A 36 18.91 -25.26 3.77
CA PHE A 36 17.93 -26.35 3.89
C PHE A 36 16.63 -26.03 3.15
N SER A 37 16.73 -25.36 2.01
CA SER A 37 15.61 -25.07 1.12
C SER A 37 15.99 -25.35 -0.33
N ASN A 38 15.00 -25.71 -1.14
CA ASN A 38 15.19 -25.80 -2.59
C ASN A 38 15.48 -24.42 -3.17
N THR A 39 16.30 -24.39 -4.23
CA THR A 39 16.57 -23.17 -4.99
C THR A 39 15.30 -22.70 -5.72
N LEU A 40 15.28 -21.42 -6.10
CA LEU A 40 14.20 -20.86 -6.91
C LEU A 40 14.18 -21.51 -8.30
N ALA A 41 12.97 -21.67 -8.85
CA ALA A 41 12.81 -22.16 -10.21
C ALA A 41 13.52 -21.21 -11.21
N PRO A 42 14.26 -21.73 -12.20
CA PRO A 42 14.98 -20.88 -13.16
C PRO A 42 14.12 -19.83 -13.87
N ALA A 43 12.86 -20.16 -14.17
CA ALA A 43 11.91 -19.21 -14.77
C ALA A 43 11.65 -17.97 -13.89
N ILE A 44 11.61 -18.14 -12.57
CA ILE A 44 11.43 -17.05 -11.61
C ILE A 44 12.67 -16.15 -11.57
N VAL A 45 13.86 -16.76 -11.63
CA VAL A 45 15.13 -16.03 -11.68
C VAL A 45 15.20 -15.21 -12.98
N GLY A 46 14.89 -15.83 -14.13
CA GLY A 46 14.88 -15.14 -15.42
C GLY A 46 13.90 -13.96 -15.46
N ALA A 47 12.68 -14.14 -14.97
CA ALA A 47 11.69 -13.06 -14.88
C ALA A 47 12.18 -11.92 -13.96
N SER A 48 12.78 -12.26 -12.83
CA SER A 48 13.32 -11.27 -11.88
C SER A 48 14.47 -10.47 -12.48
N LEU A 49 15.38 -11.11 -13.23
CA LEU A 49 16.46 -10.43 -13.94
C LEU A 49 15.90 -9.46 -14.98
N ARG A 50 14.91 -9.89 -15.79
CA ARG A 50 14.30 -9.00 -16.79
C ARG A 50 13.61 -7.80 -16.16
N VAL A 51 12.95 -7.97 -15.01
CA VAL A 51 12.36 -6.83 -14.29
C VAL A 51 13.42 -5.87 -13.78
N LEU A 52 14.56 -6.35 -13.28
CA LEU A 52 15.66 -5.49 -12.85
C LEU A 52 16.25 -4.68 -14.01
N GLU A 53 16.37 -5.30 -15.19
CA GLU A 53 16.77 -4.59 -16.42
C GLU A 53 15.79 -3.46 -16.74
N LEU A 54 14.48 -3.76 -16.83
CA LEU A 54 13.44 -2.78 -17.11
C LEU A 54 13.45 -1.59 -16.13
N LEU A 55 13.64 -1.87 -14.84
CA LEU A 55 13.69 -0.84 -13.79
C LEU A 55 14.99 -0.03 -13.80
N THR A 56 16.04 -0.54 -14.42
CA THR A 56 17.31 0.19 -14.61
C THR A 56 17.28 1.05 -15.87
N GLU A 57 16.56 0.60 -16.90
CA GLU A 57 16.45 1.28 -18.20
C GLU A 57 15.59 2.56 -18.12
N SER A 58 14.56 2.60 -17.26
CA SER A 58 13.62 3.73 -17.20
C SER A 58 12.94 3.90 -15.85
N THR A 59 12.59 5.15 -15.52
CA THR A 59 11.77 5.50 -14.35
C THR A 59 10.28 5.64 -14.68
N ALA A 60 9.88 5.57 -15.95
CA ALA A 60 8.53 5.94 -16.39
C ALA A 60 7.39 5.26 -15.60
N LEU A 61 7.54 3.97 -15.26
CA LEU A 61 6.54 3.25 -14.45
C LEU A 61 6.47 3.77 -13.01
N ARG A 62 7.61 4.18 -12.43
CA ARG A 62 7.65 4.79 -11.09
C ARG A 62 7.04 6.18 -11.11
N ASP A 63 7.33 6.96 -12.15
CA ASP A 63 6.80 8.31 -12.31
C ASP A 63 5.27 8.26 -12.46
N GLN A 64 4.75 7.36 -13.30
CA GLN A 64 3.30 7.12 -13.43
C GLN A 64 2.66 6.66 -12.12
N LEU A 65 3.32 5.77 -11.37
CA LEU A 65 2.84 5.31 -10.07
C LEU A 65 2.75 6.48 -9.06
N GLU A 66 3.75 7.35 -9.05
CA GLU A 66 3.78 8.53 -8.19
C GLU A 66 2.66 9.51 -8.55
N GLU A 67 2.47 9.81 -9.84
CA GLU A 67 1.36 10.66 -10.30
C GLU A 67 -0.02 10.06 -9.95
N ASN A 68 -0.20 8.75 -10.17
CA ASN A 68 -1.43 8.05 -9.80
C ASN A 68 -1.68 8.13 -8.30
N THR A 69 -0.63 7.99 -7.50
CA THR A 69 -0.70 8.07 -6.03
C THR A 69 -1.08 9.46 -5.57
N LYS A 70 -0.41 10.51 -6.09
CA LYS A 70 -0.71 11.91 -5.78
C LYS A 70 -2.16 12.25 -6.14
N TYR A 71 -2.59 11.87 -7.34
CA TYR A 71 -3.96 12.11 -7.79
C TYR A 71 -5.00 11.45 -6.89
N PHE A 72 -4.85 10.15 -6.62
CA PHE A 72 -5.80 9.42 -5.79
C PHE A 72 -5.86 9.99 -4.37
N ARG A 73 -4.70 10.29 -3.76
CA ARG A 73 -4.62 10.90 -2.44
C ARG A 73 -5.34 12.24 -2.38
N ALA A 74 -5.06 13.13 -3.34
CA ALA A 74 -5.67 14.47 -3.38
C ALA A 74 -7.21 14.39 -3.42
N HIS A 75 -7.76 13.53 -4.28
CA HIS A 75 -9.21 13.40 -4.44
C HIS A 75 -9.88 12.70 -3.25
N MET A 76 -9.22 11.71 -2.64
CA MET A 76 -9.73 11.05 -1.45
C MET A 76 -9.73 11.99 -0.23
N THR A 77 -8.67 12.78 -0.05
CA THR A 77 -8.62 13.81 0.99
C THR A 77 -9.67 14.90 0.75
N ALA A 78 -9.79 15.39 -0.49
CA ALA A 78 -10.81 16.38 -0.86
C ALA A 78 -12.25 15.86 -0.71
N ALA A 79 -12.45 14.55 -0.77
CA ALA A 79 -13.75 13.92 -0.50
C ALA A 79 -14.07 13.78 0.99
N GLY A 80 -13.16 14.15 1.89
CA GLY A 80 -13.36 14.05 3.33
C GLY A 80 -12.96 12.71 3.96
N PHE A 81 -12.25 11.84 3.22
CA PHE A 81 -11.68 10.62 3.80
C PHE A 81 -10.48 10.94 4.68
N ASP A 82 -10.41 10.24 5.81
CA ASP A 82 -9.21 10.20 6.63
C ASP A 82 -8.18 9.23 6.01
N ILE A 83 -7.10 9.78 5.46
CA ILE A 83 -5.98 8.99 4.94
C ILE A 83 -4.71 9.39 5.68
N THR A 84 -3.86 8.42 6.02
CA THR A 84 -2.56 8.72 6.64
C THR A 84 -1.72 9.56 5.67
N PRO A 85 -1.13 10.70 6.10
CA PRO A 85 -0.24 11.50 5.28
C PRO A 85 0.94 10.68 4.73
N GLY A 86 1.44 11.07 3.57
CA GLY A 86 2.61 10.44 2.94
C GLY A 86 2.50 10.37 1.43
N GLU A 87 3.58 9.91 0.80
CA GLU A 87 3.74 9.91 -0.67
C GLU A 87 3.78 8.48 -1.24
N HIS A 88 3.76 7.47 -0.37
CA HIS A 88 3.88 6.08 -0.77
C HIS A 88 2.60 5.57 -1.49
N PRO A 89 2.74 4.62 -2.44
CA PRO A 89 1.64 4.09 -3.26
C PRO A 89 0.64 3.22 -2.51
N ILE A 90 0.84 3.01 -1.22
CA ILE A 90 -0.12 2.34 -0.34
C ILE A 90 -0.95 3.42 0.35
N VAL A 91 -2.22 3.59 0.02
CA VAL A 91 -3.07 4.64 0.63
C VAL A 91 -4.01 4.01 1.64
N PRO A 92 -3.75 4.14 2.96
CA PRO A 92 -4.65 3.64 3.99
C PRO A 92 -5.84 4.59 4.16
N VAL A 93 -7.06 4.12 3.88
CA VAL A 93 -8.31 4.83 4.17
C VAL A 93 -8.78 4.36 5.54
N MET A 94 -8.70 5.24 6.53
CA MET A 94 -8.92 4.91 7.93
C MET A 94 -10.41 4.84 8.24
N LEU A 95 -10.85 3.71 8.81
CA LEU A 95 -12.23 3.47 9.23
C LEU A 95 -12.36 3.23 10.73
N TYR A 96 -11.25 2.87 11.37
CA TYR A 96 -11.06 2.67 12.82
C TYR A 96 -11.88 1.53 13.44
N ASP A 97 -13.01 1.14 12.85
CA ASP A 97 -13.85 0.01 13.25
C ASP A 97 -13.74 -1.19 12.28
N ALA A 98 -13.71 -2.40 12.84
CA ALA A 98 -13.50 -3.63 12.08
C ALA A 98 -14.75 -4.07 11.31
N LYS A 99 -15.96 -3.86 11.85
CA LYS A 99 -17.21 -4.21 11.18
C LYS A 99 -17.44 -3.26 10.00
N LEU A 100 -17.23 -1.97 10.23
CA LEU A 100 -17.27 -0.94 9.20
C LEU A 100 -16.30 -1.24 8.06
N ALA A 101 -15.06 -1.65 8.36
CA ALA A 101 -14.09 -2.00 7.33
C ALA A 101 -14.48 -3.22 6.48
N GLN A 102 -15.17 -4.21 7.07
CA GLN A 102 -15.69 -5.36 6.33
C GLN A 102 -16.86 -4.97 5.43
N GLU A 103 -17.81 -4.22 5.97
CA GLU A 103 -18.98 -3.75 5.22
C GLU A 103 -18.58 -2.81 4.08
N PHE A 104 -17.65 -1.90 4.33
CA PHE A 104 -17.10 -1.01 3.30
C PHE A 104 -16.46 -1.81 2.17
N ALA A 105 -15.65 -2.83 2.49
CA ALA A 105 -15.03 -3.67 1.46
C ALA A 105 -16.05 -4.47 0.65
N ALA A 106 -17.11 -4.98 1.28
CA ALA A 106 -18.19 -5.67 0.59
C ALA A 106 -18.93 -4.74 -0.39
N LYS A 107 -19.32 -3.53 0.06
CA LYS A 107 -19.99 -2.55 -0.82
C LYS A 107 -19.09 -2.07 -1.95
N MET A 108 -17.80 -1.90 -1.72
CA MET A 108 -16.85 -1.58 -2.79
C MET A 108 -16.78 -2.68 -3.85
N LEU A 109 -16.87 -3.96 -3.44
CA LEU A 109 -16.94 -5.08 -4.37
C LEU A 109 -18.24 -5.04 -5.20
N ASP A 110 -19.38 -4.65 -4.62
CA ASP A 110 -20.64 -4.44 -5.35
C ASP A 110 -20.52 -3.32 -6.41
N GLU A 111 -19.72 -2.28 -6.14
CA GLU A 111 -19.35 -1.25 -7.15
C GLU A 111 -18.32 -1.75 -8.19
N GLY A 112 -17.94 -3.03 -8.12
CA GLY A 112 -16.97 -3.67 -9.00
C GLY A 112 -15.52 -3.26 -8.72
N ILE A 113 -15.20 -2.86 -7.49
CA ILE A 113 -13.86 -2.46 -7.06
C ILE A 113 -13.42 -3.35 -5.89
N TYR A 114 -12.52 -4.30 -6.17
CA TYR A 114 -11.98 -5.17 -5.15
C TYR A 114 -10.99 -4.44 -4.24
N VAL A 115 -11.35 -4.33 -2.95
CA VAL A 115 -10.48 -3.79 -1.90
C VAL A 115 -10.45 -4.72 -0.69
N VAL A 116 -9.41 -4.61 0.13
CA VAL A 116 -9.25 -5.43 1.33
C VAL A 116 -9.24 -4.55 2.56
N GLY A 117 -10.14 -4.84 3.50
CA GLY A 117 -10.13 -4.29 4.85
C GLY A 117 -9.08 -4.97 5.72
N PHE A 118 -8.31 -4.17 6.45
CA PHE A 118 -7.33 -4.61 7.44
C PHE A 118 -7.87 -4.24 8.82
N TYR A 119 -7.98 -5.24 9.69
CA TYR A 119 -8.43 -5.12 11.09
C TYR A 119 -7.66 -6.11 11.97
N TYR A 120 -7.91 -6.12 13.27
CA TYR A 120 -7.25 -7.05 14.21
C TYR A 120 -7.44 -8.51 13.77
N PRO A 121 -6.39 -9.37 13.83
CA PRO A 121 -5.07 -9.16 14.44
C PRO A 121 -3.99 -8.54 13.52
N VAL A 122 -4.32 -8.26 12.25
CA VAL A 122 -3.36 -7.77 11.25
C VAL A 122 -2.92 -6.33 11.53
N VAL A 123 -3.82 -5.52 12.10
CA VAL A 123 -3.54 -4.18 12.60
C VAL A 123 -4.08 -4.05 14.02
N PRO A 124 -3.55 -3.12 14.85
CA PRO A 124 -4.07 -2.89 16.20
C PRO A 124 -5.58 -2.61 16.22
N GLN A 125 -6.23 -2.96 17.33
CA GLN A 125 -7.63 -2.61 17.56
C GLN A 125 -7.83 -1.08 17.47
N GLY A 126 -8.99 -0.66 16.98
CA GLY A 126 -9.28 0.76 16.76
C GLY A 126 -8.49 1.40 15.61
N LYS A 127 -7.77 0.63 14.78
CA LYS A 127 -7.00 1.11 13.62
C LYS A 127 -7.37 0.40 12.31
N ALA A 128 -8.61 -0.08 12.22
CA ALA A 128 -9.10 -0.71 11.02
C ALA A 128 -9.09 0.26 9.82
N ARG A 129 -8.82 -0.25 8.62
CA ARG A 129 -8.65 0.56 7.41
C ARG A 129 -8.80 -0.24 6.13
N ILE A 130 -9.17 0.40 5.04
CA ILE A 130 -8.98 -0.16 3.70
C ILE A 130 -7.55 0.16 3.24
N ARG A 131 -6.79 -0.86 2.85
CA ARG A 131 -5.43 -0.66 2.32
C ARG A 131 -5.47 -0.64 0.80
N VAL A 132 -5.54 0.55 0.21
CA VAL A 132 -5.47 0.72 -1.24
C VAL A 132 -4.01 0.64 -1.70
N GLN A 133 -3.74 -0.08 -2.77
CA GLN A 133 -2.40 -0.20 -3.35
C GLN A 133 -2.47 0.22 -4.82
N LEU A 134 -1.87 1.37 -5.12
CA LEU A 134 -1.88 1.92 -6.47
C LEU A 134 -0.83 1.21 -7.32
N SER A 135 -1.09 1.19 -8.63
CA SER A 135 -0.24 0.60 -9.65
C SER A 135 -0.02 1.62 -10.76
N ALA A 136 1.14 1.53 -11.41
CA ALA A 136 1.42 2.27 -12.64
C ALA A 136 0.43 1.90 -13.76
N ALA A 137 -0.14 0.69 -13.72
CA ALA A 137 -1.10 0.20 -14.71
C ALA A 137 -2.52 0.79 -14.54
N HIS A 138 -2.81 1.48 -13.43
CA HIS A 138 -4.10 2.15 -13.29
C HIS A 138 -4.16 3.36 -14.22
N THR A 139 -5.21 3.42 -15.04
CA THR A 139 -5.51 4.59 -15.87
C THR A 139 -6.28 5.62 -15.05
N ARG A 140 -6.36 6.86 -15.54
CA ARG A 140 -7.16 7.91 -14.90
C ARG A 140 -8.62 7.47 -14.73
N ALA A 141 -9.20 6.83 -15.75
CA ALA A 141 -10.57 6.29 -15.69
C ALA A 141 -10.75 5.22 -14.59
N HIS A 142 -9.75 4.34 -14.37
CA HIS A 142 -9.81 3.38 -13.26
C HIS A 142 -9.81 4.10 -11.90
N LEU A 143 -8.96 5.12 -11.75
CA LEU A 143 -8.87 5.90 -10.52
C LEU A 143 -10.16 6.67 -10.26
N ASP A 144 -10.72 7.33 -11.28
CA ASP A 144 -11.96 8.09 -11.18
C ASP A 144 -13.13 7.19 -10.78
N LYS A 145 -13.25 6.01 -11.41
CA LYS A 145 -14.25 5.01 -11.02
C LYS A 145 -14.08 4.59 -9.55
N ALA A 146 -12.85 4.30 -9.13
CA ALA A 146 -12.58 3.90 -7.76
C ALA A 146 -12.93 5.03 -6.77
N ILE A 147 -12.50 6.27 -7.04
CA ILE A 147 -12.78 7.44 -6.20
C ILE A 147 -14.29 7.67 -6.08
N ALA A 148 -15.03 7.61 -7.18
CA ALA A 148 -16.49 7.77 -7.18
C ALA A 148 -17.18 6.68 -6.36
N ALA A 149 -16.75 5.43 -6.49
CA ALA A 149 -17.24 4.31 -5.68
C ALA A 149 -16.95 4.52 -4.19
N PHE A 150 -15.71 4.89 -3.83
CA PHE A 150 -15.34 5.24 -2.45
C PHE A 150 -16.26 6.33 -1.92
N GLN A 151 -16.41 7.45 -2.63
CA GLN A 151 -17.28 8.55 -2.22
C GLN A 151 -18.74 8.11 -2.01
N LYS A 152 -19.28 7.27 -2.90
CA LYS A 152 -20.64 6.75 -2.80
C LYS A 152 -20.81 5.91 -1.53
N VAL A 153 -19.95 4.90 -1.34
CA VAL A 153 -19.99 4.00 -0.19
C VAL A 153 -19.70 4.75 1.11
N GLY A 154 -18.76 5.70 1.09
CA GLY A 154 -18.43 6.53 2.24
C GLY A 154 -19.56 7.44 2.68
N ARG A 155 -20.37 7.97 1.75
CA ARG A 155 -21.60 8.69 2.10
C ARG A 155 -22.65 7.77 2.70
N GLU A 156 -22.86 6.61 2.10
CA GLU A 156 -23.84 5.63 2.57
C GLU A 156 -23.54 5.14 4.00
N LEU A 157 -22.26 4.92 4.31
CA LEU A 157 -21.79 4.42 5.60
C LEU A 157 -21.39 5.53 6.59
N GLY A 158 -21.56 6.81 6.23
CA GLY A 158 -21.27 7.94 7.11
C GLY A 158 -19.79 8.10 7.49
N THR A 159 -18.87 7.77 6.59
CA THR A 159 -17.41 7.78 6.87
C THR A 159 -16.70 9.06 6.40
N LEU A 160 -17.40 9.98 5.75
CA LEU A 160 -16.83 11.23 5.27
C LEU A 160 -16.94 12.31 6.35
N LYS A 161 -15.88 13.09 6.53
CA LYS A 161 -15.93 14.27 7.41
C LYS A 161 -16.69 15.40 6.69
N ASP A 162 -17.55 16.10 7.42
CA ASP A 162 -18.10 17.37 6.97
C ASP A 162 -16.98 18.41 6.89
N LEU A 163 -16.58 18.73 5.67
CA LEU A 163 -15.47 19.65 5.41
C LEU A 163 -15.78 21.09 5.86
N ASP A 164 -17.07 21.43 6.01
CA ASP A 164 -17.52 22.73 6.53
C ASP A 164 -17.42 22.81 8.07
N ALA A 165 -17.49 21.69 8.79
CA ALA A 165 -17.41 21.65 10.26
C ALA A 165 -15.97 21.66 10.79
N ALA A 166 -15.01 21.17 10.00
CA ALA A 166 -13.60 21.06 10.40
C ALA A 166 -12.87 22.42 10.46
N ALA A 167 -13.38 23.46 9.82
CA ALA A 167 -12.83 24.83 9.90
C ALA A 167 -13.12 25.51 11.26
N ALA A 168 -14.00 24.94 12.09
CA ALA A 168 -14.44 25.52 13.37
C ALA A 168 -13.86 24.84 14.62
N ALA A 169 -13.06 23.78 14.49
CA ALA A 169 -12.54 23.05 15.64
C ALA A 169 -11.18 23.64 16.12
N PRO A 170 -11.03 23.99 17.42
CA PRO A 170 -9.75 24.47 17.95
C PRO A 170 -8.72 23.33 17.90
N GLN A 171 -7.54 23.64 17.36
CA GLN A 171 -6.41 22.72 17.29
C GLN A 171 -6.02 22.32 18.72
N GLY A 172 -6.32 21.07 19.10
CA GLY A 172 -5.93 20.49 20.39
C GLY A 172 -4.40 20.44 20.53
N PRO A 173 -3.89 20.42 21.77
CA PRO A 173 -2.47 20.64 22.03
C PRO A 173 -1.62 19.53 21.42
N GLN A 174 -0.60 19.93 20.66
CA GLN A 174 0.40 19.01 20.10
C GLN A 174 1.17 18.34 21.24
N VAL A 175 1.03 17.02 21.36
CA VAL A 175 1.85 16.21 22.27
C VAL A 175 3.24 16.08 21.65
N VAL A 176 4.18 16.87 22.15
CA VAL A 176 5.61 16.73 21.88
C VAL A 176 6.08 15.39 22.41
N GLN A 177 6.32 14.42 21.52
CA GLN A 177 7.00 13.18 21.88
C GLN A 177 8.50 13.45 22.00
N ASN A 178 8.96 13.74 23.22
CA ASN A 178 10.37 13.59 23.58
C ASN A 178 10.71 12.11 23.66
N THR A 179 11.76 11.69 22.97
CA THR A 179 12.41 10.38 23.15
C THR A 179 13.85 10.66 23.63
N PRO A 180 14.40 9.86 24.57
CA PRO A 180 15.65 10.15 25.27
C PRO A 180 16.88 10.29 24.38
#